data_AF-A0A813Q2B0-F1
#
_entry.id   AF-A0A813Q2B0-F1
#
_cell.length_a   1.000
_cell.length_b   1.000
_cell.length_c   1.000
_cell.angle_alpha   90.00
_cell.angle_beta   90.00
_cell.angle_gamma   90.00
#
_symmetry.space_group_name_H-M   'P 1'
#
loop_
_entity.id
_entity.type
_entity.pdbx_description
1 polymer ?
#
loop_
_entity_poly.entity_id
_entity_poly.type
_entity_poly.pdbx_seq_one_letter_code
_entity_poly.pdbx_strand_id
1 'polypeptide(L)'
;MPLTADQKQILQSTSPIFKEHGKEITSILYKHMLADHPELLDIFNRTNQKNGSQPFALANTMYLAIENIDNLEVLMPQILLISHKHRASMVRPEHYVIVRKYLLIAIDEFLGGMADPSILSAWTAAYNMITSCFIGIEKKLYAELGDKHEQGFIPFKIIKKEIIASGPIVAFTFEQMMFSLFY
;
A
#
# COMPACT_ATOMS: atom_id res chain seq x y z
N MET A 1 -15.58 13.18 2.57
CA MET A 1 -16.48 13.67 3.63
C MET A 1 -15.89 13.24 4.96
N PRO A 2 -16.00 14.06 6.02
CA PRO A 2 -15.57 13.66 7.36
C PRO A 2 -16.39 12.46 7.86
N LEU A 3 -15.78 11.63 8.71
CA LEU A 3 -16.46 10.51 9.38
C LEU A 3 -17.54 11.03 10.34
N THR A 4 -18.66 10.31 10.43
CA THR A 4 -19.69 10.60 11.44
C THR A 4 -19.22 10.21 12.85
N ALA A 5 -19.88 10.75 13.88
CA ALA A 5 -19.59 10.37 15.27
C ALA A 5 -19.75 8.86 15.50
N ASP A 6 -20.84 8.28 14.98
CA ASP A 6 -21.12 6.84 15.10
C ASP A 6 -20.02 6.00 14.42
N GLN A 7 -19.58 6.39 13.22
CA GLN A 7 -18.48 5.70 12.52
C GLN A 7 -17.19 5.77 13.33
N LYS A 8 -16.86 6.92 13.93
CA LYS A 8 -15.68 7.05 14.79
C LYS A 8 -15.78 6.17 16.02
N GLN A 9 -16.94 6.09 16.66
CA GLN A 9 -17.16 5.25 17.83
C GLN A 9 -16.97 3.76 17.49
N ILE A 10 -17.52 3.31 16.35
CA ILE A 10 -17.34 1.94 15.85
C ILE A 10 -15.86 1.67 15.54
N LEU A 11 -15.17 2.61 14.89
CA LEU A 11 -13.75 2.47 14.58
C LEU A 11 -12.91 2.38 15.85
N GLN A 12 -13.17 3.21 16.86
CA GLN A 12 -12.46 3.18 18.13
C GLN A 12 -12.70 1.89 18.92
N SER A 13 -13.91 1.31 18.85
CA SER A 13 -14.21 0.05 19.53
C SER A 13 -13.63 -1.16 18.80
N THR A 14 -13.44 -1.08 17.49
CA THR A 14 -12.96 -2.20 16.65
C THR A 14 -11.47 -2.13 16.32
N SER A 15 -10.82 -0.96 16.29
CA SER A 15 -9.40 -0.81 15.97
C SER A 15 -8.45 -1.63 16.86
N PRO A 16 -8.71 -1.85 18.17
CA PRO A 16 -7.80 -2.65 19.00
C PRO A 16 -7.73 -4.11 18.57
N ILE A 17 -8.85 -4.67 18.08
CA ILE A 17 -8.90 -6.03 17.53
C ILE A 17 -7.94 -6.15 16.34
N PHE A 18 -7.83 -5.11 15.52
CA PHE A 18 -6.92 -5.09 14.38
C PHE A 18 -5.46 -4.90 14.79
N LYS A 19 -5.20 -4.23 15.91
CA LYS A 19 -3.85 -4.18 16.47
C LYS A 19 -3.38 -5.56 16.91
N GLU A 20 -4.26 -6.31 17.57
CA GLU A 20 -3.97 -7.64 18.11
C GLU A 20 -3.94 -8.72 17.01
N HIS A 21 -4.94 -8.74 16.14
CA HIS A 21 -5.13 -9.75 15.10
C HIS A 21 -4.74 -9.28 13.70
N GLY A 22 -4.05 -8.14 13.59
CA GLY A 22 -3.73 -7.52 12.31
C GLY A 22 -3.00 -8.43 11.33
N LYS A 23 -2.11 -9.29 11.83
CA LYS A 23 -1.40 -10.29 11.01
C LYS A 23 -2.36 -11.33 10.41
N GLU A 24 -3.34 -11.78 11.16
CA GLU A 24 -4.32 -12.78 10.71
C GLU A 24 -5.25 -12.18 9.67
N ILE A 25 -5.84 -11.01 9.97
CA ILE A 25 -6.72 -10.27 9.06
C ILE A 25 -6.00 -9.97 7.74
N THR A 26 -4.76 -9.45 7.81
CA THR A 26 -4.01 -9.14 6.57
C THR A 26 -3.53 -10.39 5.83
N SER A 27 -3.35 -11.53 6.50
CA SER A 27 -3.07 -12.80 5.83
C SER A 27 -4.28 -13.28 5.02
N ILE A 28 -5.49 -13.16 5.57
CA ILE A 28 -6.75 -13.45 4.85
C ILE A 28 -6.89 -12.53 3.64
N LEU A 29 -6.63 -11.22 3.83
CA LEU A 29 -6.63 -10.23 2.75
C LEU A 29 -5.72 -10.64 1.59
N TYR A 30 -4.43 -10.91 1.87
CA TYR A 30 -3.46 -11.24 0.81
C TYR A 30 -3.78 -12.57 0.14
N LYS A 31 -4.27 -13.55 0.89
CA LYS A 31 -4.68 -14.86 0.34
C LYS A 31 -5.74 -14.69 -0.73
N HIS A 32 -6.83 -13.98 -0.42
CA HIS A 32 -7.93 -13.78 -1.37
C HIS A 32 -7.55 -12.83 -2.50
N MET A 33 -6.90 -11.71 -2.16
CA MET A 33 -6.53 -10.70 -3.15
C MET A 33 -5.60 -11.26 -4.21
N LEU A 34 -4.54 -11.99 -3.83
CA LEU A 34 -3.56 -12.51 -4.77
C LEU A 34 -4.03 -13.75 -5.52
N ALA A 35 -5.06 -14.43 -5.02
CA ALA A 35 -5.74 -15.51 -5.76
C ALA A 35 -6.59 -14.95 -6.91
N ASP A 36 -7.33 -13.87 -6.65
CA ASP A 36 -8.20 -13.23 -7.64
C ASP A 36 -7.45 -12.26 -8.56
N HIS A 37 -6.37 -11.66 -8.06
CA HIS A 37 -5.53 -10.68 -8.75
C HIS A 37 -4.04 -11.11 -8.77
N PRO A 38 -3.70 -12.21 -9.48
CA PRO A 38 -2.33 -12.70 -9.54
C PRO A 38 -1.36 -11.70 -10.19
N GLU A 39 -1.84 -10.77 -11.01
CA GLU A 39 -1.06 -9.67 -11.59
C GLU A 39 -0.43 -8.76 -10.53
N LEU A 40 -1.03 -8.67 -9.34
CA LEU A 40 -0.50 -7.87 -8.24
C LEU A 40 0.78 -8.47 -7.64
N LEU A 41 1.14 -9.72 -7.97
CA LEU A 41 2.41 -10.33 -7.54
C LEU A 41 3.65 -9.62 -8.12
N ASP A 42 3.50 -8.82 -9.17
CA ASP A 42 4.57 -7.99 -9.72
C ASP A 42 4.76 -6.67 -8.95
N ILE A 43 3.75 -6.28 -8.16
CA ILE A 43 3.76 -5.09 -7.30
C ILE A 43 4.10 -5.48 -5.85
N PHE A 44 3.51 -6.57 -5.35
CA PHE A 44 3.72 -7.07 -4.00
C PHE A 44 4.92 -8.01 -3.93
N ASN A 45 5.92 -7.63 -3.13
CA ASN A 45 7.14 -8.40 -2.98
C ASN A 45 6.88 -9.76 -2.28
N ARG A 46 7.03 -10.86 -3.03
CA ARG A 46 6.82 -12.24 -2.56
C ARG A 46 7.67 -12.61 -1.32
N THR A 47 8.86 -12.05 -1.16
CA THR A 47 9.73 -12.31 0.00
C THR A 47 9.16 -11.68 1.26
N ASN A 48 8.62 -10.45 1.16
CA ASN A 48 8.00 -9.75 2.29
C ASN A 48 6.63 -10.34 2.66
N GLN A 49 5.95 -10.97 1.71
CA GLN A 49 4.75 -11.77 1.97
C GLN A 49 5.09 -13.02 2.80
N LYS A 50 6.12 -13.77 2.40
CA LYS A 50 6.53 -15.01 3.09
C LYS A 50 7.03 -14.77 4.53
N ASN A 51 7.69 -13.64 4.80
CA ASN A 51 8.22 -13.33 6.13
C ASN A 51 7.21 -12.60 7.06
N GLY A 52 6.02 -12.27 6.57
CA GLY A 52 4.95 -11.64 7.37
C GLY A 52 5.17 -10.16 7.71
N SER A 53 6.26 -9.54 7.27
CA SER A 53 6.56 -8.12 7.56
C SER A 53 5.58 -7.15 6.90
N GLN A 54 5.11 -7.48 5.69
CA GLN A 54 4.17 -6.65 4.94
C GLN A 54 2.72 -6.73 5.49
N PRO A 55 2.17 -7.91 5.82
CA PRO A 55 0.94 -8.04 6.61
C PRO A 55 0.93 -7.15 7.86
N PHE A 56 1.99 -7.23 8.68
CA PHE A 56 2.11 -6.41 9.88
C PHE A 56 2.15 -4.91 9.60
N ALA A 57 2.90 -4.48 8.58
CA ALA A 57 3.03 -3.07 8.22
C ALA A 57 1.68 -2.45 7.82
N LEU A 58 0.88 -3.13 6.99
CA LEU A 58 -0.44 -2.64 6.58
C LEU A 58 -1.39 -2.49 7.78
N ALA A 59 -1.47 -3.53 8.62
CA ALA A 59 -2.32 -3.51 9.80
C ALA A 59 -1.93 -2.38 10.77
N ASN A 60 -0.63 -2.24 11.05
CA ASN A 60 -0.15 -1.20 11.96
C ASN A 60 -0.37 0.21 11.40
N THR A 61 -0.18 0.44 10.09
CA THR A 61 -0.49 1.73 9.45
C THR A 61 -1.98 2.05 9.56
N MET A 62 -2.87 1.09 9.31
CA MET A 62 -4.32 1.28 9.46
C MET A 62 -4.71 1.58 10.91
N TYR A 63 -4.18 0.81 11.88
CA TYR A 63 -4.41 1.06 13.30
C TYR A 63 -4.00 2.48 13.69
N LEU A 64 -2.74 2.87 13.43
CA LEU A 64 -2.25 4.21 13.79
C LEU A 64 -3.05 5.32 13.12
N ALA A 65 -3.47 5.13 11.87
CA ALA A 65 -4.30 6.10 11.16
C ALA A 65 -5.70 6.23 11.76
N ILE A 66 -6.30 5.13 12.23
CA ILE A 66 -7.60 5.16 12.92
C ILE A 66 -7.48 5.83 14.28
N GLU A 67 -6.44 5.54 15.05
CA GLU A 67 -6.20 6.21 16.34
C GLU A 67 -6.00 7.73 16.20
N ASN A 68 -5.56 8.19 15.03
CA ASN A 68 -5.32 9.60 14.72
C ASN A 68 -6.27 10.12 13.63
N ILE A 69 -7.45 9.53 13.48
CA ILE A 69 -8.30 9.79 12.31
C ILE A 69 -8.79 11.24 12.20
N ASP A 70 -8.86 11.95 13.33
CA ASP A 70 -9.21 13.38 13.39
C ASP A 70 -8.02 14.31 13.10
N ASN A 71 -6.80 13.77 13.13
CA ASN A 71 -5.57 14.54 12.90
C ASN A 71 -4.53 13.68 12.18
N LEU A 72 -4.85 13.22 10.97
CA LEU A 72 -3.94 12.39 10.15
C LEU A 72 -2.62 13.11 9.82
N GLU A 73 -2.57 14.45 9.97
CA GLU A 73 -1.37 15.24 9.73
C GLU A 73 -0.18 14.81 10.60
N VAL A 74 -0.43 14.26 11.79
CA VAL A 74 0.63 13.75 12.68
C VAL A 74 1.39 12.56 12.08
N LEU A 75 0.78 11.87 11.11
CA LEU A 75 1.37 10.71 10.43
C LEU A 75 2.03 11.09 9.10
N MET A 76 2.08 12.38 8.75
CA MET A 76 2.63 12.83 7.46
C MET A 76 4.05 12.33 7.16
N PRO A 77 5.00 12.31 8.12
CA PRO A 77 6.32 11.73 7.87
C PRO A 77 6.27 10.28 7.40
N GLN A 78 5.41 9.46 8.02
CA GLN A 78 5.22 8.05 7.66
C GLN A 78 4.47 7.90 6.34
N ILE A 79 3.43 8.71 6.12
CA ILE A 79 2.66 8.71 4.87
C ILE A 79 3.56 9.07 3.69
N LEU A 80 4.42 10.09 3.82
CA LEU A 80 5.37 10.47 2.77
C LEU A 80 6.36 9.35 2.46
N LEU A 81 6.93 8.72 3.49
CA LEU A 81 7.86 7.59 3.31
C LEU A 81 7.22 6.43 2.55
N ILE A 82 5.99 6.08 2.89
CA ILE A 82 5.23 5.01 2.23
C ILE A 82 4.85 5.44 0.80
N SER A 83 4.43 6.69 0.59
CA SER A 83 4.06 7.23 -0.72
C SER A 83 5.23 7.17 -1.72
N HIS A 84 6.46 7.43 -1.27
CA HIS A 84 7.65 7.25 -2.12
C HIS A 84 7.86 5.78 -2.53
N LYS A 85 7.63 4.82 -1.62
CA LYS A 85 7.68 3.39 -1.94
C LYS A 85 6.57 3.00 -2.91
N HIS A 86 5.36 3.49 -2.70
CA HIS A 86 4.22 3.26 -3.60
C HIS A 86 4.50 3.77 -5.02
N ARG A 87 5.03 4.98 -5.17
CA ARG A 87 5.47 5.49 -6.48
C ARG A 87 6.53 4.59 -7.11
N ALA A 88 7.54 4.18 -6.34
CA ALA A 88 8.61 3.29 -6.84
C ALA A 88 8.08 1.92 -7.30
N SER A 89 6.99 1.45 -6.69
CA SER A 89 6.27 0.22 -7.05
C SER A 89 5.12 0.42 -8.03
N MET A 90 4.96 1.62 -8.60
CA MET A 90 3.89 1.96 -9.55
C MET A 90 2.47 1.72 -9.03
N VAL A 91 2.25 1.98 -7.74
CA VAL A 91 0.90 1.94 -7.17
C VAL A 91 0.05 3.04 -7.82
N ARG A 92 -1.20 2.69 -8.17
CA ARG A 92 -2.18 3.56 -8.82
C ARG A 92 -3.46 3.65 -8.00
N PRO A 93 -4.30 4.68 -8.19
CA PRO A 93 -5.56 4.84 -7.46
C PRO A 93 -6.48 3.60 -7.51
N GLU A 94 -6.53 2.88 -8.63
CA GLU A 94 -7.31 1.66 -8.81
C GLU A 94 -6.88 0.52 -7.88
N HIS A 95 -5.60 0.44 -7.50
CA HIS A 95 -5.12 -0.60 -6.58
C HIS A 95 -5.71 -0.43 -5.17
N TYR A 96 -5.98 0.81 -4.74
CA TYR A 96 -6.62 1.07 -3.45
C TYR A 96 -8.06 0.52 -3.40
N VAL A 97 -8.78 0.56 -4.52
CA VAL A 97 -10.13 -0.01 -4.59
C VAL A 97 -10.10 -1.54 -4.42
N ILE A 98 -9.10 -2.19 -5.04
CA ILE A 98 -8.88 -3.64 -4.90
C ILE A 98 -8.54 -3.98 -3.45
N VAL A 99 -7.52 -3.33 -2.88
CA VAL A 99 -7.09 -3.58 -1.50
C VAL A 99 -8.23 -3.35 -0.50
N ARG A 100 -9.06 -2.31 -0.70
CA ARG A 100 -10.25 -2.06 0.13
C ARG A 100 -11.22 -3.24 0.11
N LYS A 101 -11.56 -3.76 -1.07
CA LYS A 101 -12.48 -4.88 -1.23
C LYS A 101 -12.00 -6.08 -0.40
N TYR A 102 -10.74 -6.47 -0.56
CA TYR A 102 -10.19 -7.63 0.14
C TYR A 102 -9.93 -7.38 1.62
N LEU A 103 -9.69 -6.14 2.03
CA LEU A 103 -9.68 -5.78 3.45
C LEU A 103 -11.04 -6.04 4.08
N LEU A 104 -12.13 -5.55 3.48
CA LEU A 104 -13.48 -5.76 4.02
C LEU A 104 -13.89 -7.24 4.06
N ILE A 105 -13.54 -8.01 3.03
CA ILE A 105 -13.73 -9.48 3.03
C ILE A 105 -12.97 -10.12 4.19
N ALA A 106 -11.71 -9.73 4.40
CA ALA A 106 -10.90 -10.28 5.48
C ALA A 106 -11.44 -9.93 6.87
N ILE A 107 -12.01 -8.73 7.03
CA ILE A 107 -12.66 -8.31 8.28
C ILE A 107 -13.90 -9.15 8.54
N ASP A 108 -14.75 -9.32 7.53
CA ASP A 108 -15.97 -10.12 7.66
C ASP A 108 -15.65 -11.58 7.98
N GLU A 109 -14.73 -12.21 7.24
CA GLU A 109 -14.31 -13.59 7.49
C GLU A 109 -13.69 -13.77 8.87
N PHE A 110 -12.85 -12.83 9.32
CA PHE A 110 -12.26 -12.87 10.65
C PHE A 110 -13.33 -12.79 11.76
N LEU A 111 -14.40 -12.03 11.54
CA LEU A 111 -15.56 -11.94 12.44
C LEU A 111 -16.57 -13.09 12.25
N GLY A 112 -16.22 -14.13 11.50
CA GLY A 112 -17.05 -15.32 11.30
C GLY A 112 -18.09 -15.20 10.19
N GLY A 113 -17.93 -14.26 9.25
CA GLY A 113 -18.84 -14.03 8.12
C GLY A 113 -20.17 -13.39 8.50
N MET A 114 -20.22 -12.76 9.68
CA MET A 114 -21.41 -12.11 10.24
C MET A 114 -21.08 -10.72 10.75
N ALA A 115 -20.12 -10.03 10.12
CA ALA A 115 -19.79 -8.67 10.52
C ALA A 115 -21.01 -7.75 10.37
N ASP A 116 -21.27 -6.96 11.40
CA ASP A 116 -22.35 -5.97 11.37
C ASP A 116 -22.11 -5.01 10.18
N PRO A 117 -23.12 -4.74 9.33
CA PRO A 117 -22.98 -3.81 8.21
C PRO A 117 -22.44 -2.42 8.59
N SER A 118 -22.72 -1.97 9.82
CA SER A 118 -22.21 -0.71 10.36
C SER A 118 -20.69 -0.73 10.55
N ILE A 119 -20.11 -1.87 10.95
CA ILE A 119 -18.65 -2.06 11.05
C ILE A 119 -18.04 -1.95 9.66
N LEU A 120 -18.52 -2.71 8.68
CA LEU A 120 -17.98 -2.67 7.33
C LEU A 120 -18.10 -1.28 6.69
N SER A 121 -19.22 -0.58 6.95
CA SER A 121 -19.43 0.80 6.50
C SER A 121 -18.43 1.78 7.14
N ALA A 122 -18.21 1.69 8.45
CA ALA A 122 -17.26 2.55 9.16
C ALA A 122 -15.82 2.31 8.67
N TRP A 123 -15.41 1.05 8.52
CA TRP A 123 -14.09 0.68 7.98
C TRP A 123 -13.91 1.12 6.52
N THR A 124 -14.96 1.02 5.70
CA THR A 124 -14.95 1.55 4.32
C THR A 124 -14.69 3.05 4.32
N ALA A 125 -15.38 3.80 5.16
CA ALA A 125 -15.24 5.24 5.25
C ALA A 125 -13.84 5.65 5.75
N ALA A 126 -13.31 4.97 6.77
CA ALA A 126 -11.96 5.20 7.28
C ALA A 126 -10.90 4.91 6.22
N TYR A 127 -10.99 3.76 5.54
CA TYR A 127 -10.05 3.39 4.48
C TYR A 127 -10.04 4.44 3.37
N ASN A 128 -11.21 4.90 2.91
CA ASN A 128 -11.30 5.93 1.88
C ASN A 128 -10.69 7.26 2.32
N MET A 129 -10.93 7.66 3.57
CA MET A 129 -10.33 8.88 4.13
C MET A 129 -8.81 8.77 4.16
N ILE A 130 -8.26 7.68 4.71
CA ILE A 130 -6.81 7.45 4.81
C ILE A 130 -6.16 7.42 3.41
N THR A 131 -6.74 6.65 2.49
CA THR A 131 -6.16 6.46 1.15
C THR A 131 -6.29 7.70 0.28
N SER A 132 -7.26 8.58 0.53
CA SER A 132 -7.32 9.88 -0.14
C SER A 132 -6.07 10.74 0.14
N CYS A 133 -5.48 10.65 1.34
CA CYS A 133 -4.23 11.32 1.67
C CYS A 133 -3.07 10.77 0.83
N PHE A 134 -2.94 9.43 0.77
CA PHE A 134 -1.92 8.76 -0.05
C PHE A 134 -2.05 9.13 -1.52
N ILE A 135 -3.24 8.96 -2.10
CA ILE A 135 -3.50 9.26 -3.52
C ILE A 135 -3.17 10.72 -3.84
N GLY A 136 -3.52 11.66 -2.95
CA GLY A 136 -3.22 13.07 -3.14
C GLY A 136 -1.72 13.37 -3.15
N ILE A 137 -0.96 12.74 -2.27
CA ILE A 137 0.51 12.89 -2.18
C ILE A 137 1.18 12.21 -3.38
N GLU A 138 0.81 10.98 -3.67
CA GLU A 138 1.35 10.20 -4.78
C GLU A 138 1.10 10.89 -6.11
N LYS A 139 -0.08 11.50 -6.32
CA LYS A 139 -0.36 12.32 -7.50
C LYS A 139 0.66 13.45 -7.67
N LYS A 140 1.08 14.11 -6.58
CA LYS A 140 2.14 15.15 -6.64
C LYS A 140 3.49 14.52 -6.97
N LEU A 141 3.83 13.41 -6.32
CA LEU A 141 5.09 12.70 -6.54
C LEU A 141 5.23 12.13 -7.97
N TYR A 142 4.12 11.79 -8.61
CA TYR A 142 4.08 11.42 -10.03
C TYR A 142 4.20 12.66 -10.93
N ALA A 143 3.52 13.77 -10.60
CA ALA A 143 3.62 15.01 -11.37
C ALA A 143 5.05 15.60 -11.39
N GLU A 144 5.82 15.40 -10.33
CA GLU A 144 7.26 15.75 -10.27
C GLU A 144 8.11 15.06 -11.35
N LEU A 145 7.63 13.96 -11.94
CA LEU A 145 8.32 13.26 -13.03
C LEU A 145 8.16 13.96 -14.39
N GLY A 146 7.29 14.98 -14.50
CA GLY A 146 7.00 15.68 -15.75
C GLY A 146 6.48 14.74 -16.84
N ASP A 147 6.98 14.87 -18.06
CA ASP A 147 6.58 14.05 -19.21
C ASP A 147 6.88 12.54 -19.04
N LYS A 148 7.66 12.17 -18.01
CA LYS A 148 7.99 10.77 -17.71
C LYS A 148 6.98 10.08 -16.80
N HIS A 149 5.98 10.79 -16.29
CA HIS A 149 5.07 10.26 -15.27
C HIS A 149 4.29 9.01 -15.69
N GLU A 150 4.01 8.83 -16.98
CA GLU A 150 3.30 7.64 -17.50
C GLU A 150 4.24 6.53 -18.00
N GLN A 151 5.55 6.79 -18.11
CA GLN A 151 6.49 5.86 -18.75
C GLN A 151 6.76 4.59 -17.93
N GLY A 152 6.42 4.60 -16.63
CA GLY A 152 6.63 3.45 -15.77
C GLY A 152 8.10 3.02 -15.74
N PHE A 153 8.38 1.74 -16.02
CA PHE A 153 9.73 1.20 -16.01
C PHE A 153 10.42 1.55 -17.33
N ILE A 154 11.46 2.38 -17.26
CA ILE A 154 12.29 2.71 -18.41
C ILE A 154 13.47 1.74 -18.53
N PRO A 155 13.84 1.30 -19.74
CA PRO A 155 14.92 0.33 -19.91
C PRO A 155 16.30 0.96 -19.74
N PHE A 156 17.15 0.21 -19.06
CA PHE A 156 18.56 0.53 -18.87
C PHE A 156 19.43 -0.64 -19.32
N LYS A 157 20.59 -0.33 -19.89
CA LYS A 157 21.65 -1.29 -20.18
C LYS A 157 22.69 -1.24 -19.06
N ILE A 158 23.17 -2.41 -18.62
CA ILE A 158 24.37 -2.50 -17.79
C ILE A 158 25.58 -2.25 -18.68
N ILE A 159 26.32 -1.17 -18.42
CA ILE A 159 27.55 -0.83 -19.15
C ILE A 159 28.82 -1.22 -18.39
N LYS A 160 28.69 -1.46 -17.08
CA LYS A 160 29.82 -1.83 -16.22
C LYS A 160 29.34 -2.69 -15.04
N LYS A 161 30.15 -3.68 -14.67
CA LYS A 161 29.97 -4.54 -13.49
C LYS A 161 31.30 -4.71 -12.79
N GLU A 162 31.41 -4.31 -11.53
CA GLU A 162 32.68 -4.26 -10.79
C GLU A 162 32.56 -4.86 -9.40
N ILE A 163 33.55 -5.65 -8.98
CA ILE A 163 33.68 -6.07 -7.58
C ILE A 163 34.42 -4.95 -6.84
N ILE A 164 33.75 -4.31 -5.87
CA ILE A 164 34.27 -3.11 -5.19
C ILE A 164 34.74 -3.36 -3.76
N ALA A 165 34.49 -4.55 -3.22
CA ALA A 165 34.91 -4.96 -1.89
C ALA A 165 35.07 -6.49 -1.83
N SER A 166 35.72 -6.99 -0.78
CA SER A 166 35.76 -8.42 -0.49
C SER A 166 34.34 -8.95 -0.18
N GLY A 167 34.00 -10.14 -0.68
CA GLY A 167 32.66 -10.73 -0.55
C GLY A 167 31.74 -10.46 -1.76
N PRO A 168 30.42 -10.70 -1.64
CA PRO A 168 29.48 -10.64 -2.76
C PRO A 168 28.98 -9.22 -3.07
N ILE A 169 29.85 -8.20 -3.00
CA ILE A 169 29.48 -6.79 -3.23
C ILE A 169 29.93 -6.38 -4.63
N VAL A 170 28.95 -6.06 -5.49
CA VAL A 170 29.16 -5.71 -6.90
C VAL A 170 28.47 -4.39 -7.21
N ALA A 171 29.20 -3.46 -7.83
CA ALA A 171 28.65 -2.24 -8.40
C ALA A 171 28.21 -2.47 -9.85
N PHE A 172 27.06 -1.91 -10.22
CA PHE A 172 26.56 -1.89 -11.59
C PHE A 172 26.40 -0.43 -12.04
N THR A 173 26.93 -0.11 -13.22
CA THR A 173 26.69 1.18 -13.88
C THR A 173 25.68 0.97 -15.01
N PHE A 174 24.67 1.81 -15.05
CA PHE A 174 23.56 1.73 -15.99
C PHE A 174 23.55 2.93 -16.93
N GLU A 175 23.24 2.69 -18.20
CA GLU A 175 22.98 3.72 -19.22
C GLU A 175 21.52 3.59 -19.69
N GLN A 176 20.79 4.72 -19.71
CA GLN A 176 19.41 4.71 -20.17
C GLN A 176 19.38 4.40 -21.68
N MET A 177 18.56 3.43 -22.09
CA MET A 177 18.37 3.17 -23.51
C MET A 177 17.52 4.29 -24.11
N MET A 178 18.10 5.08 -25.01
CA MET A 178 17.35 6.04 -25.81
C MET A 178 16.69 5.31 -26.97
N PHE A 179 15.37 5.13 -26.93
CA PHE A 179 14.64 4.79 -28.15
C PHE A 179 14.49 6.06 -28.98
N SER A 180 15.07 6.06 -30.16
CA SER A 180 14.64 7.00 -31.21
C SER A 180 13.19 6.64 -31.53
N LEU A 181 12.27 7.53 -31.16
CA LEU A 181 10.95 7.55 -31.77
C LEU A 181 11.18 7.93 -33.23
N PHE A 182 11.34 6.92 -34.10
CA PHE A 182 11.17 7.12 -35.52
C PHE A 182 9.69 7.47 -35.73
N TYR A 183 9.44 8.74 -36.02
CA TYR A 183 8.18 9.25 -36.55
C TYR A 183 8.03 8.88 -38.02
#